data_AF-A0A151SXZ3-F1
#
_entry.id   AF-A0A151SXZ3-F1
#
_cell.length_a   1.000
_cell.length_b   1.000
_cell.length_c   1.000
_cell.angle_alpha   90.00
_cell.angle_beta   90.00
_cell.angle_gamma   90.00
#
_symmetry.space_group_name_H-M   'P 1'
#
loop_
_entity.id
_entity.type
_entity.pdbx_description
1 polymer ?
#
loop_
_entity_poly.entity_id
_entity_poly.type
_entity_poly.pdbx_seq_one_letter_code
_entity_poly.pdbx_strand_id
1 'polypeptide(L)' 'MGYNVKRVLVDQGSSANILFWEAFVGMKIPNDRLVPYARTLVGFVGDQVMARGYADLKMTFG' A
#
# COMPACT_ATOMS: atom_id res chain seq x y z
N MET A 1 17.41 -7.93 -16.97
CA MET A 1 16.64 -8.21 -15.74
C MET A 1 15.68 -7.05 -15.54
N GLY A 2 14.41 -7.24 -15.89
CA GLY A 2 13.43 -6.15 -15.94
C GLY A 2 12.81 -5.90 -14.58
N TYR A 3 12.93 -4.67 -14.07
CA TYR A 3 12.18 -4.26 -12.90
C TYR A 3 10.71 -4.08 -13.30
N ASN A 4 9.80 -4.86 -12.68
CA ASN A 4 8.36 -4.67 -12.80
C ASN A 4 7.96 -3.43 -11.97
N VAL A 5 8.39 -2.25 -12.39
CA VAL A 5 8.00 -1.01 -11.71
C VAL A 5 6.61 -0.62 -12.19
N LYS A 6 5.59 -1.02 -11.42
CA LYS A 6 4.31 -0.32 -11.42
C LYS A 6 4.50 0.92 -10.54
N ARG A 7 4.67 2.07 -11.20
CA ARG A 7 4.85 3.45 -10.67
C ARG A 7 4.59 3.63 -9.16
N VAL A 8 5.58 4.17 -8.44
CA VAL A 8 5.44 4.61 -7.05
C VAL A 8 5.16 6.12 -7.02
N LEU A 9 4.11 6.54 -6.32
CA LEU A 9 3.86 7.95 -6.02
C LEU A 9 4.30 8.21 -4.59
N VAL A 10 5.25 9.12 -4.41
CA VAL A 10 5.74 9.52 -3.09
C VAL A 10 5.02 10.80 -2.70
N ASP A 11 4.08 10.69 -1.76
CA ASP A 11 3.42 11.83 -1.14
C ASP A 11 4.01 12.07 0.25
N GLN A 12 4.78 13.15 0.39
CA GLN A 12 5.40 13.55 1.67
C GLN A 12 4.39 14.13 2.66
N GLY A 13 3.18 14.49 2.21
CA GLY A 13 2.12 14.97 3.09
C GLY A 13 1.32 13.84 3.73
N SER A 14 1.36 12.63 3.16
CA SER A 14 0.57 11.50 3.64
C SER A 14 1.16 10.86 4.89
N SER A 15 0.30 10.50 5.84
CA SER A 15 0.68 9.76 7.05
C SER A 15 0.85 8.25 6.82
N ALA A 16 0.42 7.74 5.66
CA ALA A 16 0.47 6.32 5.34
C ALA A 16 0.80 6.08 3.86
N ASN A 17 1.49 4.97 3.58
CA ASN A 17 1.69 4.46 2.23
C ASN A 17 0.50 3.57 1.83
N ILE A 18 -0.01 3.75 0.61
CA ILE A 18 -1.12 2.95 0.06
C ILE A 18 -0.59 2.05 -1.05
N LEU A 19 -0.93 0.77 -0.97
CA LEU A 19 -0.64 -0.22 -2.02
C LEU A 19 -1.96 -0.72 -2.61
N PHE A 20 -2.15 -0.52 -3.91
CA PHE A 20 -3.31 -1.09 -4.62
C PHE A 20 -3.27 -2.61 -4.62
N TRP A 21 -4.44 -3.24 -4.62
CA TRP A 21 -4.54 -4.70 -4.53
C TRP A 21 -3.84 -5.40 -5.70
N GLU A 22 -3.94 -4.87 -6.92
CA GLU A 22 -3.27 -5.40 -8.11
C GLU A 22 -1.75 -5.32 -8.02
N ALA A 23 -1.23 -4.33 -7.28
CA ALA A 23 0.19 -4.21 -6.99
C ALA A 23 0.62 -5.23 -5.93
N PHE A 24 -0.16 -5.40 -4.85
CA PHE A 24 0.07 -6.43 -3.82
C PHE A 24 0.14 -7.83 -4.45
N VAL A 25 -0.83 -8.18 -5.29
CA VAL A 25 -0.87 -9.45 -6.04
C VAL A 25 0.31 -9.54 -7.02
N GLY A 26 0.61 -8.46 -7.75
CA GLY A 26 1.73 -8.41 -8.69
C GLY A 26 3.10 -8.60 -8.03
N MET A 27 3.26 -8.13 -6.78
CA MET A 27 4.44 -8.34 -5.95
C MET A 27 4.54 -9.75 -5.38
N LYS A 28 3.50 -10.58 -5.56
CA LYS A 28 3.39 -11.95 -5.02
C LYS A 28 3.57 -11.99 -3.50
N ILE A 29 3.07 -10.97 -2.81
CA ILE A 29 3.06 -10.96 -1.35
C ILE A 29 2.02 -11.98 -0.88
N PRO A 30 2.38 -12.94 0.00
CA PRO A 30 1.43 -13.89 0.56
C PRO A 30 0.29 -13.19 1.33
N ASN A 31 -0.95 -13.64 1.13
CA ASN A 31 -2.13 -13.07 1.80
C ASN A 31 -2.11 -13.24 3.33
N ASP A 32 -1.38 -14.23 3.85
CA ASP A 32 -1.21 -14.46 5.29
C ASP A 32 -0.37 -13.37 5.98
N ARG A 33 0.38 -12.57 5.22
CA ARG A 33 1.06 -11.36 5.70
C ARG A 33 0.14 -10.15 5.81
N LEU A 34 -1.09 -10.25 5.31
CA LEU A 34 -2.06 -9.16 5.40
C LEU A 34 -2.79 -9.27 6.75
N VAL A 35 -2.54 -8.29 7.62
CA VAL A 35 -3.24 -8.19 8.89
C VAL A 35 -4.53 -7.40 8.70
N PRO A 36 -5.70 -7.92 9.16
CA PRO A 36 -6.96 -7.20 9.06
C PRO A 36 -6.87 -5.81 9.70
N TYR A 37 -7.36 -4.80 8.97
CA TYR A 37 -7.45 -3.43 9.46
C TYR A 37 -8.91 -3.00 9.43
N ALA A 38 -9.52 -2.87 10.61
CA ALA A 38 -10.95 -2.57 10.74
C ALA A 38 -11.26 -1.06 10.76
N ARG A 39 -10.28 -0.20 10.43
CA ARG A 39 -10.47 1.26 10.44
C ARG A 39 -10.44 1.83 9.03
N THR A 40 -11.10 2.96 8.87
CA THR A 40 -11.15 3.72 7.63
C THR A 40 -9.94 4.66 7.53
N LEU A 41 -9.31 4.72 6.36
CA LEU A 41 -8.34 5.75 6.04
C LEU A 41 -9.10 6.98 5.52
N VAL A 42 -8.75 8.15 6.03
CA VAL A 42 -9.38 9.43 5.68
C VAL A 42 -8.39 10.25 4.86
N GLY A 43 -8.77 10.63 3.65
CA GLY A 43 -8.00 11.49 2.77
C GLY A 43 -8.14 12.97 3.13
N PHE A 44 -7.29 13.80 2.52
CA PHE A 44 -7.22 15.24 2.84
C PHE A 44 -8.52 16.02 2.62
N VAL A 45 -9.32 15.62 1.63
CA VAL A 45 -10.62 16.24 1.33
C VAL A 45 -11.80 15.53 2.01
N GLY A 46 -11.51 14.63 2.97
CA GLY A 46 -12.52 13.88 3.72
C GLY A 46 -12.97 12.56 3.10
N ASP A 47 -12.39 12.18 1.95
CA ASP A 47 -12.65 10.90 1.31
C ASP A 47 -12.30 9.74 2.24
N GLN A 48 -13.10 8.68 2.21
CA GLN A 48 -12.96 7.54 3.10
C GLN A 48 -12.76 6.26 2.31
N VAL A 49 -11.73 5.51 2.66
CA VAL A 49 -11.48 4.18 2.10
C VAL A 49 -11.26 3.16 3.20
N MET A 50 -11.97 2.03 3.12
CA MET A 50 -11.69 0.88 3.97
C MET A 50 -10.50 0.13 3.38
N ALA A 51 -9.40 0.07 4.12
CA ALA A 51 -8.26 -0.73 3.73
C ALA A 51 -8.60 -2.22 3.91
N ARG A 52 -8.14 -3.06 2.98
CA ARG A 52 -8.29 -4.52 3.13
C ARG A 52 -7.49 -5.08 4.31
N GLY A 53 -6.41 -4.38 4.66
CA GLY A 53 -5.48 -4.72 5.73
C GLY A 53 -4.21 -3.90 5.60
N TYR A 54 -3.23 -4.21 6.44
CA TYR A 54 -1.89 -3.66 6.33
C TYR A 54 -0.85 -4.79 6.32
N ALA A 55 0.33 -4.49 5.77
CA ALA A 55 1.46 -5.40 5.75
C ALA A 55 2.75 -4.58 5.88
N ASP A 56 3.70 -5.09 6.66
CA ASP A 56 5.02 -4.49 6.78
C ASP A 56 5.91 -4.94 5.60
N LEU A 57 6.44 -3.96 4.87
CA LEU A 57 7.30 -4.19 3.71
C LEU A 57 8.66 -3.51 3.92
N LYS A 58 9.73 -4.24 3.61
CA LYS A 58 11.07 -3.64 3.53
C LYS A 58 11.20 -2.88 2.22
N MET A 59 11.60 -1.61 2.32
CA MET A 59 11.87 -0.74 1.18
C MET A 59 13.30 -0.20 1.28
N THR A 60 13.97 -0.06 0.14
CA THR A 60 15.25 0.63 0.01
C THR A 60 15.04 1.87 -0.86
N PHE A 61 15.50 3.02 -0.38
CA PHE A 61 15.58 4.24 -1.18
C PHE A 61 16.92 4.28 -1.91
N GLY A 62 16.90 4.73 -3.16
CA GLY A 62 18.10 4.94 -3.98
C GLY A 62 18.60 6.38 -3.89
#